data_AF-A0A965VDL8-F1
#
_entry.id   AF-A0A965VDL8-F1
#
_cell.length_a   1.000
_cell.length_b   1.000
_cell.length_c   1.000
_cell.angle_alpha   90.00
_cell.angle_beta   90.00
_cell.angle_gamma   90.00
#
_symmetry.space_group_name_H-M   'P 1'
#
loop_
_entity.id
_entity.type
_entity.pdbx_description
1 polymer ?
#
loop_
_entity_poly.entity_id
_entity_poly.type
_entity_poly.pdbx_seq_one_letter_code
_entity_poly.pdbx_strand_id
1 'polypeptide(L)' 'ASDRKPFLLEMNTSPGMTSHSLVPMAARAAGIGYADLCLNILAAASLDNRRDAAGQEP' A
#
# COMPACT_ATOMS: atom_id res chain seq x y z
N ALA A 1 22.29 -19.97 -4.81
CA ALA A 1 22.44 -18.54 -5.13
C ALA A 1 23.91 -18.16 -4.97
N SER A 2 24.60 -17.78 -6.05
CA SER A 2 26.05 -17.53 -6.08
C SER A 2 26.44 -16.06 -5.92
N ASP A 3 25.50 -15.12 -6.08
CA ASP A 3 25.78 -13.68 -6.19
C ASP A 3 24.98 -12.80 -5.20
N ARG A 4 24.25 -13.40 -4.25
CA ARG A 4 23.42 -12.71 -3.23
C ARG A 4 22.49 -11.62 -3.79
N LYS A 5 22.11 -11.72 -5.07
CA LYS A 5 21.18 -10.74 -5.66
C LYS A 5 19.78 -10.91 -5.10
N PRO A 6 19.06 -9.82 -4.81
CA PRO A 6 17.65 -9.88 -4.46
C PRO A 6 16.83 -10.29 -5.69
N PHE A 7 15.83 -11.13 -5.47
CA PHE A 7 14.85 -11.52 -6.47
C PHE A 7 13.45 -11.19 -5.95
N LEU A 8 12.60 -10.62 -6.79
CA LEU A 8 11.19 -10.41 -6.48
C LEU A 8 10.48 -11.77 -6.57
N LEU A 9 9.91 -12.22 -5.45
CA LEU A 9 9.17 -13.48 -5.40
C LEU A 9 7.69 -13.25 -5.68
N GLU A 10 7.12 -12.24 -5.03
CA GLU A 10 5.70 -11.90 -5.15
C GLU A 10 5.45 -10.42 -4.84
N MET A 11 4.26 -9.95 -5.24
CA MET A 11 3.72 -8.67 -4.84
C MET A 11 2.34 -8.91 -4.21
N ASN A 12 2.17 -8.49 -2.96
CA ASN A 12 0.90 -8.61 -2.26
C ASN A 12 0.17 -7.26 -2.26
N THR A 13 -0.92 -7.15 -3.02
CA THR A 13 -1.75 -5.95 -3.10
C THR A 13 -2.81 -5.86 -1.99
N SER A 14 -2.97 -6.92 -1.19
CA SER A 14 -3.87 -6.96 -0.04
C SER A 14 -3.16 -7.60 1.16
N PRO A 15 -2.24 -6.85 1.81
CA PRO A 15 -1.48 -7.36 2.94
C PRO A 15 -2.37 -7.57 4.17
N GLY A 16 -1.95 -8.47 5.05
CA GLY A 16 -2.55 -8.58 6.39
C GLY A 16 -2.37 -7.28 7.18
N MET A 17 -3.39 -6.90 7.95
CA MET A 17 -3.42 -5.65 8.73
C MET A 17 -3.58 -5.88 10.24
N THR A 18 -3.40 -7.10 10.75
CA THR A 18 -3.41 -7.37 12.20
C THR A 18 -2.11 -6.90 12.87
N SER A 19 -2.09 -6.80 14.20
CA SER A 19 -0.91 -6.37 14.98
C SER A 19 0.37 -7.19 14.75
N HIS A 20 0.22 -8.43 14.26
CA HIS A 20 1.30 -9.38 13.96
C HIS A 20 1.57 -9.52 12.46
N SER A 21 0.88 -8.75 11.60
CA SER A 21 1.12 -8.75 10.16
C SER A 21 2.34 -7.89 9.79
N LEU A 22 3.05 -8.25 8.72
CA LEU A 22 4.31 -7.60 8.32
C LEU A 22 4.18 -6.08 8.09
N VAL A 23 3.11 -5.63 7.44
CA VAL A 23 2.92 -4.19 7.12
C VAL A 23 2.76 -3.34 8.38
N PRO A 24 1.83 -3.65 9.32
CA PRO A 24 1.78 -2.97 10.62
C PRO A 24 3.08 -3.06 11.44
N MET A 25 3.79 -4.19 11.41
CA MET A 25 5.06 -4.33 12.11
C MET A 25 6.16 -3.45 11.52
N ALA A 26 6.23 -3.34 10.18
CA ALA A 26 7.18 -2.47 9.49
C ALA A 26 6.89 -0.98 9.77
N ALA A 27 5.61 -0.57 9.74
CA ALA A 27 5.21 0.78 10.10
C ALA A 27 5.63 1.13 11.54
N ARG A 28 5.39 0.22 12.49
CA ARG A 28 5.82 0.38 13.89
C ARG A 28 7.35 0.51 14.00
N ALA A 29 8.11 -0.31 13.26
CA ALA A 29 9.57 -0.21 13.23
C ALA A 29 10.07 1.13 12.63
N ALA A 30 9.28 1.75 11.75
CA ALA A 30 9.50 3.09 11.21
C ALA A 30 8.96 4.22 12.10
N GLY A 31 8.42 3.92 13.30
CA GLY A 31 7.87 4.91 14.22
C GLY A 31 6.45 5.39 13.88
N ILE A 32 5.74 4.70 12.97
CA ILE A 32 4.37 5.04 12.55
C ILE A 32 3.37 4.18 13.36
N GLY A 33 2.43 4.84 14.04
CA GLY A 33 1.36 4.17 14.77
C GLY A 33 0.38 3.47 13.83
N TYR A 34 -0.33 2.43 14.31
CA TYR A 34 -1.32 1.71 13.49
C TYR A 34 -2.45 2.61 12.98
N ALA A 35 -2.97 3.50 13.84
CA ALA A 35 -3.98 4.46 13.45
C ALA A 35 -3.49 5.41 12.34
N ASP A 36 -2.26 5.92 12.49
CA ASP A 36 -1.64 6.81 11.48
C ASP A 36 -1.39 6.07 10.16
N LEU A 37 -0.97 4.81 10.21
CA LEU A 37 -0.85 3.96 9.02
C LEU A 37 -2.19 3.84 8.29
N CYS A 38 -3.28 3.54 9.01
CA CYS A 38 -4.61 3.45 8.42
C CYS A 38 -5.04 4.78 7.80
N LEU A 39 -4.81 5.90 8.48
CA LEU A 39 -5.12 7.23 7.96
C LEU A 39 -4.31 7.55 6.71
N ASN A 40 -3.03 7.20 6.66
CA ASN A 40 -2.17 7.40 5.49
C ASN A 40 -2.66 6.58 4.28
N ILE A 41 -3.06 5.32 4.48
CA ILE A 41 -3.63 4.48 3.42
C ILE A 41 -4.92 5.10 2.89
N LEU A 42 -5.82 5.53 3.78
CA LEU A 42 -7.08 6.18 3.42
C LEU A 42 -6.85 7.49 2.66
N ALA A 43 -5.90 8.32 3.11
CA ALA A 43 -5.56 9.59 2.46
C ALA A 43 -4.97 9.40 1.05
N ALA A 44 -4.28 8.28 0.81
CA ALA A 44 -3.70 7.94 -0.49
C ALA A 44 -4.67 7.24 -1.45
N ALA A 45 -5.84 6.80 -0.97
CA ALA A 45 -6.80 6.07 -1.79
C ALA A 45 -7.40 6.97 -2.88
N SER A 46 -7.29 6.54 -4.14
CA SER A 46 -7.86 7.22 -5.30
C SER A 46 -8.41 6.22 -6.31
N LEU A 47 -9.29 6.66 -7.21
CA LEU A 47 -9.72 5.84 -8.34
C LEU A 47 -8.58 5.72 -9.36
N ASP A 48 -8.21 4.50 -9.72
CA ASP A 48 -7.22 4.24 -10.77
C ASP A 48 -7.72 4.75 -12.13
N ASN A 49 -9.02 4.60 -12.37
CA ASN A 49 -9.70 5.11 -13.54
C ASN A 49 -10.31 6.46 -13.21
N ARG A 50 -9.53 7.53 -13.41
CA ARG A 50 -10.14 8.85 -13.56
C ARG A 50 -11.04 8.77 -14.78
N ARG A 51 -12.35 8.70 -14.58
CA ARG A 51 -13.28 9.07 -15.64
C ARG A 51 -13.01 10.53 -15.89
N ASP A 52 -12.35 10.84 -17.00
CA ASP A 52 -12.34 12.21 -17.48
C ASP A 52 -13.79 12.64 -17.54
N ALA A 53 -14.11 13.72 -16.83
CA ALA A 53 -15.42 14.35 -16.86
C ALA A 53 -15.62 15.04 -18.22
N ALA A 54 -15.48 14.29 -19.30
CA ALA A 54 -15.74 14.68 -20.68
C ALA A 54 -16.92 13.86 -21.20
N GLY A 55 -18.02 13.88 -20.45
CA GLY A 55 -19.33 14.01 -21.09
C GLY A 55 -19.44 15.43 -21.60
N GLN A 56 -18.74 15.73 -22.70
CA GLN A 56 -19.04 16.90 -23.51
C GLN A 56 -20.34 16.55 -24.24
N GLU A 57 -21.47 16.86 -23.61
CA GLU A 57 -22.75 16.97 -24.31
C GLU A 57 -22.60 18.07 -25.39
N PRO A 58 -23.29 17.90 -26.54
CA PRO A 58 -23.06 18.70 -27.76
C PRO A 58 -23.26 20.21 -27.58
#